data_AF-A0A0C9YJR3-F1
#
_entry.id   AF-A0A0C9YJR3-F1
#
_cell.length_a   1.000
_cell.length_b   1.000
_cell.length_c   1.000
_cell.angle_alpha   90.00
_cell.angle_beta   90.00
_cell.angle_gamma   90.00
#
_symmetry.space_group_name_H-M   'P 1'
#
loop_
_entity.id
_entity.type
_entity.pdbx_description
1 polymer ?
#
loop_
_entity_poly.entity_id
_entity_poly.type
_entity_poly.pdbx_seq_one_letter_code
_entity_poly.pdbx_strand_id
1 'polypeptide(L)' 'RLRLPDTWRVHPVEWEVESILNHKNTGRGRQAHRTYLVKWKGFTHADNSWEPESSLKDHA' A
#
# COMPACT_ATOMS: atom_id res chain seq x y z
N ARG A 1 -6.52 29.58 3.95
CA ARG A 1 -6.47 28.16 4.36
C ARG A 1 -7.81 27.54 3.95
N LEU A 2 -7.86 26.88 2.79
CA LEU A 2 -9.12 26.38 2.22
C LEU A 2 -9.68 25.28 3.13
N ARG A 3 -10.92 25.40 3.61
CA ARG A 3 -11.62 24.31 4.31
C ARG A 3 -12.42 23.54 3.29
N LEU A 4 -12.06 22.27 3.09
CA LEU A 4 -12.82 21.38 2.24
C LEU A 4 -14.17 21.07 2.92
N PRO A 5 -15.26 20.89 2.15
CA PRO A 5 -16.55 20.47 2.71
C PRO A 5 -16.46 19.10 3.39
N ASP A 6 -17.19 18.90 4.48
CA ASP A 6 -17.25 17.61 5.20
C ASP A 6 -17.82 16.47 4.35
N THR A 7 -18.45 16.80 3.22
CA THR A 7 -18.93 15.84 2.22
C THR A 7 -17.82 15.25 1.35
N TRP A 8 -16.63 15.87 1.31
CA TRP A 8 -15.48 15.30 0.63
C TRP A 8 -14.81 14.25 1.54
N ARG A 9 -15.35 13.03 1.49
CA ARG A 9 -14.66 11.87 2.07
C ARG A 9 -13.42 11.59 1.23
N VAL A 10 -12.25 11.88 1.79
CA VAL A 10 -10.98 11.40 1.22
C VAL A 10 -10.96 9.89 1.44
N HIS A 11 -11.56 9.17 0.50
CA HIS A 11 -11.44 7.73 0.48
C HIS A 11 -10.02 7.38 0.04
N PRO A 12 -9.32 6.47 0.74
CA PRO A 12 -8.07 5.93 0.23
C PRO A 12 -8.34 5.31 -1.13
N VAL A 13 -7.49 5.65 -2.11
CA VAL A 13 -7.56 5.06 -3.45
C VAL A 13 -7.06 3.62 -3.33
N GLU A 14 -7.82 2.68 -3.89
CA GLU A 14 -7.46 1.26 -3.92
C GLU A 14 -6.98 0.89 -5.33
N TRP A 15 -5.94 0.04 -5.41
CA TRP A 15 -5.36 -0.44 -6.67
C TRP A 15 -5.18 -1.96 -6.63
N GLU A 16 -5.25 -2.60 -7.79
CA GLU A 16 -5.11 -4.04 -7.91
C GLU A 16 -3.63 -4.47 -7.94
N VAL A 17 -3.29 -5.42 -7.08
CA VAL A 17 -1.97 -6.05 -7.04
C VAL A 17 -1.87 -7.10 -8.14
N GLU A 18 -0.79 -7.05 -8.93
CA GLU A 18 -0.46 -8.09 -9.91
C GLU A 18 0.37 -9.20 -9.27
N SER A 19 1.41 -8.84 -8.51
CA SER A 19 2.24 -9.80 -7.78
C SER A 19 3.02 -9.14 -6.64
N ILE A 20 3.43 -9.95 -5.66
CA ILE A 20 4.37 -9.55 -4.61
C ILE A 20 5.76 -10.03 -5.00
N LEU A 21 6.65 -9.08 -5.27
CA LEU A 21 8.00 -9.39 -5.77
C LEU A 21 9.00 -9.66 -4.64
N ASN A 22 8.80 -9.03 -3.48
CA ASN A 22 9.70 -9.17 -2.34
C ASN A 22 9.02 -8.78 -1.02
N HIS A 23 9.65 -9.08 0.11
CA HIS A 23 9.24 -8.60 1.43
C HIS A 23 10.45 -8.29 2.31
N LYS A 24 10.27 -7.37 3.26
CA LYS A 24 11.28 -7.07 4.27
C LYS A 24 10.62 -6.72 5.60
N ASN A 25 11.31 -7.04 6.69
CA ASN A 25 10.91 -6.63 8.02
C ASN A 25 11.73 -5.41 8.44
N THR A 26 11.04 -4.36 8.86
CA THR A 26 11.64 -3.11 9.33
C THR A 26 11.31 -2.90 10.81
N GLY A 27 12.27 -2.42 11.60
CA GLY A 27 12.14 -2.31 13.06
C GLY A 27 12.81 -3.46 13.84
N ARG A 28 12.67 -3.46 15.17
CA ARG A 28 13.23 -4.48 16.07
C ARG A 28 12.23 -4.91 17.13
N GLY A 29 12.29 -6.18 17.55
CA GLY A 29 11.42 -6.72 18.59
C GLY A 29 9.93 -6.61 18.24
N ARG A 30 9.10 -6.19 19.20
CA ARG A 30 7.63 -6.09 19.04
C ARG A 30 7.17 -5.00 18.06
N GLN A 31 8.06 -4.13 17.60
CA GLN A 31 7.77 -3.05 16.65
C GLN A 31 8.18 -3.40 15.20
N ALA A 32 8.67 -4.64 14.99
CA ALA A 32 8.96 -5.11 13.66
C ALA A 32 7.67 -5.14 12.83
N HIS A 33 7.66 -4.45 11.71
CA HIS A 33 6.56 -4.43 10.75
C HIS A 33 7.04 -4.98 9.41
N ARG A 34 6.14 -5.68 8.72
CA ARG A 34 6.43 -6.27 7.42
C ARG A 34 5.96 -5.33 6.31
N THR A 35 6.81 -5.17 5.30
CA THR A 35 6.51 -4.45 4.07
C THR A 35 6.76 -5.34 2.87
N TYR A 36 6.02 -5.12 1.81
CA TYR A 36 6.02 -5.93 0.59
C TYR A 36 6.29 -5.04 -0.61
N LEU A 37 7.17 -5.49 -1.52
CA LEU A 37 7.36 -4.84 -2.82
C LEU A 37 6.25 -5.31 -3.75
N VAL A 38 5.32 -4.42 -4.04
CA VAL A 38 4.13 -4.69 -4.83
C VAL A 38 4.40 -4.34 -6.29
N LYS A 39 4.08 -5.28 -7.18
CA LYS A 39 3.90 -5.01 -8.60
C LYS A 39 2.43 -4.71 -8.84
N TRP A 40 2.14 -3.50 -9.30
CA TRP A 40 0.78 -3.05 -9.59
C TRP A 40 0.34 -3.51 -10.97
N LYS A 41 -0.93 -3.92 -11.09
CA LYS A 41 -1.48 -4.42 -12.35
C LYS A 41 -1.60 -3.31 -13.38
N GLY A 42 -1.07 -3.56 -14.57
CA GLY A 42 -1.08 -2.59 -15.68
C GLY A 42 -0.06 -1.45 -15.57
N PHE A 43 0.72 -1.39 -14.49
CA PHE A 43 1.82 -0.44 -14.32
C PHE A 43 3.18 -1.08 -14.62
N THR A 44 4.19 -0.25 -14.81
CA THR A 44 5.56 -0.71 -15.11
C THR A 44 6.31 -1.09 -13.82
N HIS A 45 7.45 -1.76 -13.96
CA HIS A 45 8.31 -2.06 -12.80
C HIS A 45 8.85 -0.81 -12.09
N ALA A 46 8.89 0.34 -12.78
CA ALA A 46 9.31 1.60 -12.18
C ALA A 46 8.29 2.13 -11.16
N ASP A 47 7.03 1.71 -11.29
CA ASP A 47 5.93 2.12 -10.41
C ASP A 47 5.80 1.21 -9.18
N ASN A 48 6.63 0.17 -9.06
CA ASN A 48 6.59 -0.73 -7.93
C ASN A 48 6.90 0.01 -6.62
N SER A 49 6.08 -0.21 -5.61
CA SER A 49 6.21 0.45 -4.31
C SER A 49 6.27 -0.56 -3.16
N TRP A 50 6.82 -0.11 -2.03
CA TRP A 50 6.84 -0.89 -0.80
C TRP A 50 5.63 -0.54 0.05
N GLU A 51 4.67 -1.45 0.13
CA GLU A 51 3.45 -1.27 0.92
C GLU A 51 3.51 -2.05 2.24
N PRO A 52 2.97 -1.49 3.34
CA PRO A 52 2.86 -2.21 4.59
C PRO A 52 1.80 -3.31 4.47
N GLU A 53 1.96 -4.37 5.27
CA GLU A 53 0.98 -5.46 5.35
C GLU A 53 -0.45 -4.97 5.58
N SER A 54 -0.63 -3.92 6.38
CA SER A 54 -1.94 -3.33 6.67
C SER A 54 -2.61 -2.65 5.47
N SER A 55 -1.85 -2.35 4.40
CA SER A 55 -2.38 -1.78 3.16
C SER A 55 -2.83 -2.85 2.17
N LEU A 56 -2.39 -4.11 2.35
CA LEU A 56 -2.80 -5.23 1.52
C LEU A 56 -4.05 -5.84 2.14
N LYS A 57 -5.15 -5.80 1.41
CA LYS A 57 -6.41 -6.40 1.82
C LYS A 57 -6.77 -7.49 0.82
N ASP A 58 -7.21 -8.62 1.33
CA ASP A 58 -7.79 -9.68 0.50
C ASP A 58 -9.18 -9.22 0.05
N HIS A 59 -9.35 -9.06 -1.25
CA HIS A 59 -10.65 -8.92 -1.90
C HIS A 59 -10.95 -10.27 -2.56
N ALA A 60 -11.78 -11.07 -1.89
CA ALA A 60 -12.24 -12.38 -2.37
C ALA A 60 -13.33 -12.23 -3.44
#